data_AF-A0A669EVE5-F1
#
_entry.id   AF-A0A669EVE5-F1
#
_cell.length_a   1.000
_cell.length_b   1.000
_cell.length_c   1.000
_cell.angle_alpha   90.00
_cell.angle_beta   90.00
_cell.angle_gamma   90.00
#
_symmetry.space_group_name_H-M   'P 1'
#
loop_
_entity.id
_entity.type
_entity.pdbx_description
1 polymer ?
#
loop_
_entity_poly.entity_id
_entity_poly.type
_entity_poly.pdbx_seq_one_letter_code
_entity_poly.pdbx_strand_id
1 'polypeptide(L)'
;MELLSPSPAPAAAQAAPLTTQVPDMERSMSAEWRLPDSCLDPCLICQSRPKNGCIVHGRTGHLMSCYVCARKLKKRNKLCPVCRLPIQSVILTYLS
;
A
#
# COMPACT_ATOMS: atom_id res chain seq x y z
N MET A 1 -0.24 29.32 79.54
CA MET A 1 0.85 29.85 78.70
C MET A 1 0.43 29.59 77.27
N GLU A 2 -0.27 30.51 76.62
CA GLU A 2 0.31 31.63 75.85
C GLU A 2 1.36 31.10 74.85
N LEU A 3 1.36 31.37 73.56
CA LEU A 3 0.56 32.16 72.64
C LEU A 3 1.18 31.90 71.25
N LEU A 4 0.46 32.34 70.21
CA LEU A 4 1.00 32.83 68.94
C LEU A 4 1.29 31.83 67.80
N SER A 5 0.33 31.79 66.86
CA SER A 5 0.49 31.47 65.45
C SER A 5 1.51 32.39 64.76
N PRO A 6 1.99 32.01 63.55
CA PRO A 6 2.02 32.98 62.47
C PRO A 6 1.35 32.53 61.17
N SER A 7 0.93 33.55 60.43
CA SER A 7 0.09 33.64 59.23
C SER A 7 0.53 32.83 58.00
N PRO A 8 -0.41 32.46 57.09
CA PRO A 8 -0.09 31.92 55.78
C PRO A 8 0.29 33.05 54.79
N ALA A 9 1.15 32.74 53.81
CA ALA A 9 1.39 33.55 52.62
C ALA A 9 0.69 32.92 51.40
N PRO A 10 0.15 33.71 50.44
CA PRO A 10 -0.68 33.22 49.35
C PRO A 10 0.11 33.10 48.03
N ALA A 11 -0.21 32.10 47.21
CA ALA A 11 0.05 32.06 45.76
C ALA A 11 -0.58 30.78 45.21
N ALA A 12 -1.23 30.70 44.06
CA ALA A 12 -1.75 31.66 43.11
C ALA A 12 -2.75 30.84 42.26
N ALA A 13 -3.84 31.48 41.83
CA ALA A 13 -4.85 30.89 40.99
C ALA A 13 -4.24 30.32 39.69
N GLN A 14 -4.44 29.04 39.42
CA GLN A 14 -4.12 28.46 38.12
C GLN A 14 -5.31 28.60 37.20
N ALA A 15 -5.18 29.50 36.22
CA ALA A 15 -6.12 29.70 35.14
C ALA A 15 -6.10 28.49 34.19
N ALA A 16 -7.29 27.98 33.87
CA ALA A 16 -7.47 26.95 32.86
C ALA A 16 -7.27 27.54 31.45
N PRO A 17 -6.50 26.88 30.55
CA PRO A 17 -6.51 27.26 29.15
C PRO A 17 -7.68 26.58 28.41
N LEU A 18 -8.63 27.42 27.99
CA LEU A 18 -9.56 27.14 26.90
C LEU A 18 -8.77 27.20 25.58
N THR A 19 -8.62 26.08 24.87
CA THR A 19 -8.23 26.10 23.46
C THR A 19 -8.98 25.04 22.66
N THR A 20 -10.05 25.52 22.04
CA THR A 20 -10.54 25.25 20.68
C THR A 20 -10.31 23.86 20.09
N GLN A 21 -11.42 23.14 19.95
CA GLN A 21 -11.59 21.99 19.06
C GLN A 21 -11.32 22.42 17.61
N VAL A 22 -10.31 21.82 16.98
CA VAL A 22 -10.20 21.78 15.52
C VAL A 22 -10.82 20.47 15.04
N PRO A 23 -11.83 20.47 14.17
CA PRO A 23 -12.30 19.25 13.53
C PRO A 23 -11.20 18.73 12.60
N ASP A 24 -10.74 17.49 12.84
CA ASP A 24 -9.80 16.75 11.99
C ASP A 24 -10.48 16.46 10.64
N MET A 25 -10.18 17.30 9.64
CA MET A 25 -10.67 17.19 8.27
C MET A 25 -9.49 16.95 7.32
N GLU A 26 -8.53 16.12 7.71
CA GLU A 26 -7.25 15.97 7.01
C GLU A 26 -6.75 14.51 6.95
N ARG A 27 -7.44 13.62 6.20
CA ARG A 27 -6.75 12.43 5.60
C ARG A 27 -7.50 11.62 4.51
N SER A 28 -8.53 12.12 3.85
CA SER A 28 -9.32 11.27 2.91
C SER A 28 -8.82 11.17 1.46
N MET A 29 -7.53 11.34 1.16
CA MET A 29 -7.03 11.28 -0.25
C MET A 29 -5.74 10.48 -0.48
N SER A 30 -5.28 9.66 0.48
CA SER A 30 -4.00 8.92 0.31
C SER A 30 -4.12 7.39 0.22
N ALA A 31 -5.29 6.81 0.44
CA ALA A 31 -5.46 5.35 0.43
C ALA A 31 -5.81 4.78 -0.97
N GLU A 32 -6.27 5.62 -1.90
CA GLU A 32 -6.95 5.14 -3.12
C GLU A 32 -6.03 4.76 -4.30
N TRP A 33 -4.72 4.95 -4.20
CA TRP A 33 -3.75 4.59 -5.25
C TRP A 33 -2.84 3.41 -4.90
N ARG A 34 -3.09 2.73 -3.78
CA ARG A 34 -2.30 1.55 -3.43
C ARG A 34 -2.70 0.40 -4.34
N LEU A 35 -1.73 -0.13 -5.08
CA LEU A 35 -1.92 -1.40 -5.77
C LEU A 35 -2.31 -2.47 -4.75
N PRO A 36 -3.28 -3.34 -5.07
CA PRO A 36 -3.71 -4.38 -4.14
C PRO A 36 -2.54 -5.29 -3.77
N ASP A 37 -2.43 -5.71 -2.51
CA ASP A 37 -1.27 -6.46 -1.97
C ASP A 37 -0.90 -7.70 -2.82
N SER A 38 -1.88 -8.28 -3.52
CA SER A 38 -1.68 -9.33 -4.52
C SER A 38 -0.67 -9.00 -5.64
N CYS A 39 -0.35 -7.73 -5.89
CA CYS A 39 0.71 -7.33 -6.81
C CYS A 39 2.12 -7.54 -6.23
N LEU A 40 2.24 -7.61 -4.91
CA LEU A 40 3.50 -7.87 -4.17
C LEU A 40 3.83 -9.36 -4.12
N ASP A 41 2.84 -10.22 -4.32
CA ASP A 41 3.05 -11.66 -4.41
C ASP A 41 4.07 -12.01 -5.51
N PRO A 42 4.90 -13.04 -5.28
CA PRO A 42 5.80 -13.52 -6.31
C PRO A 42 5.05 -14.14 -7.49
N CYS A 43 5.76 -14.25 -8.61
CA CYS A 43 5.32 -14.92 -9.83
C CYS A 43 4.75 -16.31 -9.53
N LEU A 44 3.49 -16.57 -9.92
CA LEU A 44 2.79 -17.83 -9.60
C LEU A 44 3.45 -19.09 -10.19
N ILE A 45 4.30 -18.93 -11.20
CA ILE A 45 4.99 -20.05 -11.88
C ILE A 45 6.28 -20.47 -11.18
N CYS A 46 7.03 -19.51 -10.62
CA CYS A 46 8.38 -19.78 -10.09
C CYS A 46 8.58 -19.31 -8.66
N GLN A 47 7.60 -18.61 -8.08
CA GLN A 47 7.52 -18.17 -6.69
C GLN A 47 8.78 -17.46 -6.17
N SER A 48 9.55 -16.82 -7.07
CA SER A 48 10.89 -16.28 -6.77
C SER A 48 11.16 -14.88 -7.31
N ARG A 49 10.34 -14.39 -8.24
CA ARG A 49 10.53 -13.10 -8.92
C ARG A 49 9.24 -12.30 -8.90
N PRO A 50 9.29 -10.96 -8.93
CA PRO A 50 8.09 -10.13 -8.94
C PRO A 50 7.24 -10.38 -10.18
N LYS A 51 5.94 -10.07 -10.07
CA LYS A 51 5.00 -10.09 -11.21
C LYS A 51 5.25 -8.87 -12.11
N ASN A 52 6.22 -9.00 -13.01
CA ASN A 52 6.57 -7.96 -13.99
C ASN A 52 6.46 -8.44 -15.46
N GLY A 53 5.87 -9.61 -15.69
CA GLY A 53 5.65 -10.17 -17.03
C GLY A 53 4.18 -10.19 -17.38
N CYS A 54 3.70 -9.15 -18.09
CA CYS A 54 2.33 -9.09 -18.58
C CYS A 54 2.19 -9.97 -19.82
N ILE A 55 1.26 -10.93 -19.78
CA ILE A 55 0.90 -11.79 -20.91
C ILE A 55 -0.22 -11.12 -21.69
N VAL A 56 0.06 -10.64 -22.90
CA VAL A 56 -0.88 -9.88 -23.73
C VAL A 56 -1.61 -10.78 -24.72
N HIS A 57 -2.93 -10.59 -24.80
CA HIS A 57 -3.81 -11.24 -25.76
C HIS A 57 -4.99 -10.29 -26.09
N GLY A 58 -5.18 -10.01 -27.38
CA GLY A 58 -6.15 -9.03 -27.85
C GLY A 58 -5.80 -7.62 -27.37
N ARG A 59 -6.75 -6.96 -26.69
CA ARG A 59 -6.58 -5.63 -26.09
C ARG A 59 -6.29 -5.67 -24.58
N THR A 60 -6.08 -6.87 -24.04
CA THR A 60 -5.98 -7.10 -22.59
C THR A 60 -4.71 -7.88 -22.25
N GLY A 61 -4.37 -7.94 -20.97
CA GLY A 61 -3.28 -8.79 -20.50
C GLY A 61 -3.45 -9.22 -19.05
N HIS A 62 -2.79 -10.33 -18.69
CA HIS A 62 -2.75 -10.83 -17.32
C HIS A 62 -1.36 -10.66 -16.72
N LEU A 63 -1.27 -9.98 -15.58
CA LEU A 63 -0.05 -9.79 -14.80
C LEU A 63 -0.02 -10.74 -13.60
N MET A 64 0.42 -11.98 -13.83
CA MET A 64 0.49 -13.01 -12.79
C MET A 64 1.87 -13.69 -12.68
N SER A 65 2.77 -13.41 -13.62
CA SER A 65 4.09 -14.04 -13.70
C SER A 65 5.20 -13.02 -13.87
N CYS A 66 6.43 -13.42 -13.56
CA CYS A 66 7.61 -12.66 -13.92
C CYS A 66 7.86 -12.74 -15.43
N TYR A 67 8.58 -11.75 -15.96
CA TYR A 67 8.90 -11.63 -17.38
C TYR A 67 9.58 -12.87 -17.95
N VAL A 68 10.50 -13.48 -17.21
CA VAL A 68 11.21 -14.70 -17.64
C VAL A 68 10.25 -15.88 -17.81
N CYS A 69 9.32 -16.08 -16.88
CA CYS A 69 8.35 -17.17 -16.98
C CYS A 69 7.34 -16.92 -18.10
N ALA A 70 6.82 -15.70 -18.23
CA ALA A 70 5.92 -15.33 -19.32
C ALA A 70 6.57 -15.54 -20.70
N ARG A 71 7.83 -15.13 -20.88
CA ARG A 71 8.59 -15.38 -22.12
C ARG A 71 8.77 -16.87 -22.41
N LYS A 72 9.02 -17.70 -21.39
CA LYS A 72 9.10 -19.15 -21.55
C LYS A 72 7.78 -19.74 -22.04
N LEU A 73 6.64 -19.27 -21.53
CA LEU A 73 5.31 -19.69 -22.00
C LEU A 73 5.11 -19.33 -23.48
N LYS A 74 5.37 -18.07 -23.85
CA LYS A 74 5.26 -17.62 -25.25
C LYS A 74 6.20 -18.39 -26.18
N LYS A 75 7.47 -18.59 -25.81
CA LYS A 75 8.46 -19.34 -26.61
C LYS A 75 8.04 -20.80 -26.85
N ARG A 76 7.37 -21.42 -25.87
CA ARG A 76 6.85 -22.79 -25.96
C ARG A 76 5.44 -22.87 -26.57
N ASN A 77 4.95 -21.77 -27.13
CA ASN A 77 3.61 -21.62 -27.70
C ASN A 77 2.49 -22.13 -26.76
N LYS A 78 2.64 -21.88 -25.45
CA LYS A 78 1.61 -22.20 -24.46
C LYS A 78 0.56 -21.09 -24.41
N LEU A 79 -0.64 -21.47 -23.98
CA LEU A 79 -1.76 -20.54 -23.77
C LEU A 79 -1.58 -19.75 -22.47
N CYS A 80 -2.29 -18.62 -22.35
CA CYS A 80 -2.34 -17.85 -21.11
C CYS A 80 -2.85 -18.75 -19.96
N PRO A 81 -2.14 -18.85 -18.81
CA PRO A 81 -2.58 -19.69 -17.68
C PRO A 81 -3.92 -19.31 -17.06
N VAL A 82 -4.34 -18.04 -17.23
CA VAL A 82 -5.57 -17.51 -16.63
C VAL A 82 -6.77 -17.77 -17.54
N CYS A 83 -6.74 -17.23 -18.76
CA CYS A 83 -7.89 -17.25 -19.68
C CYS A 83 -7.76 -18.25 -20.83
N ARG A 84 -6.64 -18.97 -20.93
CA ARG A 84 -6.34 -19.92 -22.02
C ARG A 84 -6.35 -19.34 -23.43
N LEU A 85 -6.29 -18.01 -23.58
CA LEU A 85 -6.14 -17.38 -24.89
C LEU A 85 -4.68 -17.48 -25.41
N PRO A 86 -4.48 -17.50 -26.73
CA PRO A 86 -3.13 -17.49 -27.31
C PRO A 86 -2.34 -16.24 -26.90
N ILE A 87 -1.11 -16.44 -26.44
CA ILE A 87 -0.24 -15.33 -26.04
C ILE A 87 0.26 -14.64 -27.30
N GLN A 88 -0.09 -13.37 -27.50
CA GLN A 88 0.37 -12.58 -28.65
C GLN A 88 1.77 -12.02 -28.39
N SER A 89 1.96 -11.37 -27.25
CA SER A 89 3.24 -10.81 -26.81
C SER A 89 3.39 -10.87 -25.28
N VAL A 90 4.59 -10.57 -24.79
CA VAL A 90 4.89 -10.45 -23.37
C VAL A 90 5.56 -9.10 -23.15
N ILE A 91 5.04 -8.31 -22.22
CA ILE A 91 5.56 -6.98 -21.88
C ILE A 91 6.25 -7.05 -20.52
N LEU A 92 7.43 -6.43 -20.41
CA LEU A 92 8.08 -6.17 -19.14
C LEU A 92 7.43 -4.93 -18.51
N THR A 93 6.76 -5.11 -17.38
CA THR A 93 6.01 -4.07 -16.69
C THR A 93 6.82 -3.50 -15.52
N TYR A 94 6.90 -2.18 -15.44
CA TYR A 94 7.48 -1.45 -14.32
C TYR A 94 6.34 -0.76 -13.56
N LEU A 95 6.37 -0.81 -12.23
CA LEU A 95 5.40 -0.16 -11.34
C LEU A 95 6.16 0.93 -10.58
N SER A 96 5.58 2.14 -10.51
CA SER A 96 6.14 3.34 -9.88
C SER A 96 5.27 3.83 -8.73
#